data_AF-A0A059C6R1-F1
#
_entry.id   AF-A0A059C6R1-F1
#
_cell.length_a   1.000
_cell.length_b   1.000
_cell.length_c   1.000
_cell.angle_alpha   90.00
_cell.angle_beta   90.00
_cell.angle_gamma   90.00
#
_symmetry.space_group_name_H-M   'P 1'
#
loop_
_entity.id
_entity.type
_entity.pdbx_description
1 polymer ?
#
loop_
_entity_poly.entity_id
_entity_poly.type
_entity_poly.pdbx_seq_one_letter_code
_entity_poly.pdbx_strand_id
1 'polypeptide(L)'
;VFNQPKWKLELILQYLSKYTAKPSVRTRRSSDSTDDPTFGGVLKCLLNGSSLRSLMKKIGAETVQLLLAHAFEAHLALSCKSHSAEGALKSSGDVVDHSLMEICKHMISAFDGLKKVDEKMDILPVGKEALFVATTILSIKS
;
A
#
# COMPACT_ATOMS: atom_id res chain seq x y z
N VAL A 1 17.78 -4.89 12.44
CA VAL A 1 17.08 -3.80 11.72
C VAL A 1 16.83 -4.26 10.29
N PHE A 2 15.58 -4.28 9.82
CA PHE A 2 15.22 -4.69 8.46
C PHE A 2 15.52 -3.55 7.47
N ASN A 3 16.79 -3.40 7.09
CA ASN A 3 17.24 -2.29 6.23
C ASN A 3 17.04 -2.52 4.73
N GLN A 4 16.63 -3.72 4.31
CA GLN A 4 16.36 -3.99 2.90
C GLN A 4 14.88 -3.71 2.60
N PRO A 5 14.56 -2.87 1.59
CA PRO A 5 13.18 -2.53 1.23
C PRO A 5 12.29 -3.75 1.00
N LYS A 6 12.83 -4.82 0.40
CA LYS A 6 12.10 -6.08 0.17
C LYS A 6 11.56 -6.68 1.47
N TRP A 7 12.43 -6.91 2.45
CA TRP A 7 12.03 -7.52 3.72
C TRP A 7 11.14 -6.59 4.55
N LYS A 8 11.40 -5.28 4.50
CA LYS A 8 10.56 -4.27 5.16
C LYS A 8 9.12 -4.32 4.60
N LEU A 9 8.99 -4.34 3.28
CA LEU A 9 7.69 -4.42 2.62
C LEU A 9 6.99 -5.73 2.95
N GLU A 10 7.66 -6.87 2.81
CA GLU A 10 7.09 -8.19 3.07
C GLU A 10 6.55 -8.31 4.50
N LEU A 11 7.32 -7.86 5.50
CA LEU A 11 6.90 -7.88 6.91
C LEU A 11 5.65 -7.02 7.14
N ILE A 12 5.59 -5.82 6.54
CA ILE A 12 4.42 -4.94 6.66
C ILE A 12 3.19 -5.59 6.00
N LEU A 13 3.35 -6.19 4.82
CA LEU A 13 2.25 -6.82 4.10
C LEU A 13 1.71 -8.04 4.86
N GLN A 14 2.57 -8.88 5.42
CA GLN A 14 2.17 -9.98 6.30
C GLN A 14 1.43 -9.46 7.55
N TYR A 15 1.94 -8.40 8.19
CA TYR A 15 1.30 -7.80 9.35
C TYR A 15 -0.09 -7.27 9.02
N LEU A 16 -0.24 -6.47 7.96
CA LEU A 16 -1.54 -5.93 7.53
C LEU A 16 -2.50 -7.06 7.17
N SER A 17 -2.03 -8.09 6.48
CA SER A 17 -2.84 -9.23 6.05
C SER A 17 -3.43 -10.02 7.22
N LYS A 18 -2.70 -10.12 8.34
CA LYS A 18 -3.21 -10.73 9.58
C LYS A 18 -4.47 -10.03 10.11
N TYR A 19 -4.60 -8.72 9.89
CA TYR A 19 -5.73 -7.94 10.41
C TYR A 19 -6.81 -7.64 9.38
N THR A 20 -6.49 -7.68 8.07
CA THR A 20 -7.44 -7.54 6.97
C THR A 20 -8.07 -8.86 6.55
N ALA A 21 -7.45 -10.01 6.85
CA ALA A 21 -8.06 -11.31 6.63
C ALA A 21 -9.41 -11.41 7.37
N LYS A 22 -10.48 -11.70 6.61
CA LYS A 22 -11.78 -12.02 7.20
C LYS A 22 -11.61 -13.25 8.10
N PRO A 23 -12.31 -13.34 9.25
CA PRO A 23 -12.51 -14.63 9.88
C PRO A 23 -13.22 -15.52 8.84
N SER A 24 -12.52 -16.55 8.38
CA SER A 24 -13.05 -17.54 7.46
C SER A 24 -14.25 -18.22 8.12
N VAL A 25 -15.46 -17.76 7.79
CA VAL A 25 -16.64 -18.63 7.89
C VAL A 25 -16.47 -19.61 6.74
N ARG A 26 -15.95 -20.78 7.09
CA ARG A 26 -15.71 -21.90 6.18
C ARG A 26 -17.03 -22.37 5.58
N THR A 27 -17.45 -21.78 4.46
CA THR A 27 -18.34 -22.45 3.52
C THR A 27 -17.50 -22.95 2.35
N ARG A 28 -17.60 -24.26 2.16
CA ARG A 28 -16.77 -25.12 1.33
C ARG A 28 -17.01 -24.80 -0.15
N ARG A 29 -16.05 -24.13 -0.82
CA ARG A 29 -15.60 -24.28 -2.23
C ARG A 29 -15.17 -22.94 -2.86
N SER A 30 -13.87 -22.75 -3.03
CA SER A 30 -13.23 -22.38 -4.30
C SER A 30 -11.71 -22.53 -4.13
N SER A 31 -11.04 -22.84 -5.23
CA SER A 31 -9.59 -22.98 -5.35
C SER A 31 -8.91 -21.62 -5.17
N ASP A 32 -8.66 -21.22 -3.92
CA ASP A 32 -7.97 -19.97 -3.66
C ASP A 32 -6.48 -20.29 -3.56
N SER A 33 -5.73 -20.00 -4.61
CA SER A 33 -4.29 -19.85 -4.48
C SER A 33 -4.06 -18.83 -3.37
N THR A 34 -3.26 -19.21 -2.38
CA THR A 34 -2.75 -18.28 -1.38
C THR A 34 -1.77 -17.36 -2.09
N ASP A 35 -2.28 -16.40 -2.85
CA ASP A 35 -1.46 -15.37 -3.46
C ASP A 35 -0.79 -14.58 -2.33
N ASP A 36 0.53 -14.45 -2.40
CA ASP A 36 1.28 -13.66 -1.44
C ASP A 36 0.70 -12.24 -1.39
N PRO A 37 0.53 -11.66 -0.19
CA PRO A 37 -0.10 -10.36 -0.07
C PRO A 37 0.73 -9.31 -0.81
N THR A 38 0.14 -8.70 -1.83
CA THR A 38 0.76 -7.62 -2.60
C THR A 38 0.38 -6.27 -2.03
N PHE A 39 1.24 -5.27 -2.18
CA PHE A 39 0.94 -3.92 -1.71
C PHE A 39 -0.29 -3.31 -2.41
N GLY A 40 -0.40 -3.49 -3.73
CA GLY A 40 -1.59 -3.10 -4.48
C GLY A 40 -2.86 -3.82 -4.00
N GLY A 41 -2.78 -5.10 -3.66
CA GLY A 41 -3.90 -5.88 -3.10
C GLY A 41 -4.35 -5.35 -1.73
N VAL A 42 -3.40 -5.04 -0.85
CA VAL A 42 -3.70 -4.42 0.45
C VAL A 42 -4.37 -3.06 0.27
N LEU A 43 -3.80 -2.19 -0.57
CA LEU A 43 -4.39 -0.87 -0.85
C LEU A 43 -5.80 -0.97 -1.41
N LYS A 44 -6.04 -1.87 -2.38
CA LYS A 44 -7.39 -2.13 -2.93
C LYS A 44 -8.38 -2.58 -1.85
N CYS A 45 -7.95 -3.42 -0.90
CA CYS A 45 -8.78 -3.83 0.22
C CYS A 45 -9.19 -2.64 1.12
N LEU A 46 -8.29 -1.68 1.30
CA LEU A 46 -8.50 -0.49 2.12
C LEU A 46 -9.37 0.58 1.46
N LEU A 47 -9.58 0.52 0.15
CA LEU A 47 -10.59 1.38 -0.51
C LEU A 47 -12.00 1.08 -0.01
N ASN A 48 -12.24 -0.13 0.49
CA ASN A 48 -13.50 -0.46 1.15
C ASN A 48 -13.49 0.11 2.58
N GLY A 49 -14.33 1.12 2.82
CA GLY A 49 -14.44 1.78 4.12
C GLY A 49 -14.77 0.84 5.29
N SER A 50 -15.43 -0.30 5.05
CA SER A 50 -15.68 -1.30 6.10
C SER A 50 -14.42 -2.06 6.52
N SER A 51 -13.60 -2.47 5.54
CA SER A 51 -12.30 -3.10 5.76
C SER A 51 -11.34 -2.15 6.46
N LEU A 52 -11.27 -0.91 5.98
CA LEU A 52 -10.44 0.14 6.58
C LEU A 52 -10.83 0.42 8.03
N ARG A 53 -12.13 0.60 8.30
CA ARG A 53 -12.65 0.81 9.65
C ARG A 53 -12.36 -0.36 10.57
N SER A 54 -12.50 -1.59 10.08
CA SER A 54 -12.16 -2.80 10.85
C SER A 54 -10.68 -2.83 11.20
N LEU A 55 -9.81 -2.54 10.23
CA LEU A 55 -8.36 -2.50 10.45
C LEU A 55 -7.97 -1.43 11.48
N MET A 56 -8.46 -0.19 11.32
CA MET A 56 -8.20 0.90 12.26
C MET A 56 -8.65 0.56 13.68
N LYS A 57 -9.79 -0.13 13.85
CA LYS A 57 -10.24 -0.60 15.17
C LYS A 57 -9.31 -1.65 15.79
N LYS A 58 -8.65 -2.48 14.98
CA LYS A 58 -7.81 -3.57 15.46
C LYS A 58 -6.40 -3.13 15.83
N ILE A 59 -5.80 -2.21 15.07
CA ILE A 59 -4.38 -1.83 15.24
C ILE A 59 -4.15 -0.32 15.46
N GLY A 60 -5.21 0.50 15.41
CA GLY A 60 -5.13 1.94 15.58
C GLY A 60 -4.86 2.70 14.27
N ALA A 61 -5.40 3.90 14.16
CA ALA A 61 -5.27 4.76 12.99
C ALA A 61 -3.80 5.15 12.70
N GLU A 62 -3.06 5.52 13.74
CA GLU A 62 -1.64 5.88 13.65
C GLU A 62 -0.79 4.75 13.10
N THR A 63 -0.99 3.52 13.61
CA THR A 63 -0.30 2.33 13.12
C THR A 63 -0.61 2.05 11.65
N VAL A 64 -1.87 2.20 11.23
CA VAL A 64 -2.24 2.03 9.82
C VAL A 64 -1.51 3.04 8.93
N GLN A 65 -1.52 4.33 9.30
CA GLN A 65 -0.80 5.37 8.54
C GLN A 65 0.69 5.05 8.44
N LEU A 66 1.32 4.69 9.56
CA LEU A 66 2.75 4.38 9.64
C LEU A 66 3.11 3.19 8.74
N LEU A 67 2.33 2.12 8.79
CA LEU A 67 2.53 0.93 7.96
C LEU A 67 2.35 1.24 6.48
N LEU A 68 1.31 2.00 6.11
CA LEU A 68 1.08 2.38 4.72
C LEU A 68 2.21 3.26 4.18
N ALA A 69 2.65 4.25 4.94
CA ALA A 69 3.71 5.16 4.52
C ALA A 69 5.04 4.41 4.31
N HIS A 70 5.40 3.53 5.24
CA HIS A 70 6.62 2.72 5.11
C HIS A 70 6.53 1.62 4.05
N ALA A 71 5.36 1.04 3.82
CA ALA A 71 5.15 0.12 2.71
C ALA A 71 5.29 0.85 1.36
N PHE A 72 4.75 2.06 1.26
CA PHE A 72 4.88 2.89 0.07
C PHE A 72 6.35 3.28 -0.19
N GLU A 73 7.06 3.75 0.82
CA GLU A 73 8.50 4.06 0.76
C GLU A 73 9.32 2.83 0.28
N ALA A 74 9.08 1.66 0.88
CA ALA A 74 9.77 0.44 0.51
C ALA A 74 9.42 -0.01 -0.92
N HIS A 75 8.15 0.15 -1.33
CA HIS A 75 7.70 -0.14 -2.68
C HIS A 75 8.39 0.75 -3.71
N LEU A 76 8.46 2.07 -3.47
CA LEU A 76 9.17 3.02 -4.34
C LEU A 76 10.65 2.66 -4.48
N ALA A 77 11.31 2.33 -3.38
CA ALA A 77 12.73 1.94 -3.41
C ALA A 77 12.97 0.68 -4.26
N LEU A 78 12.05 -0.29 -4.24
CA LEU A 78 12.11 -1.48 -5.10
C LEU A 78 11.88 -1.12 -6.57
N SER A 79 10.87 -0.31 -6.86
CA SER A 79 10.54 0.14 -8.22
C SER A 79 11.69 0.95 -8.85
N CYS A 80 12.31 1.87 -8.11
CA CYS A 80 13.48 2.61 -8.60
C CYS A 80 14.68 1.71 -8.87
N LYS A 81 14.89 0.66 -8.07
CA LYS A 81 16.03 -0.26 -8.25
C LYS A 81 15.91 -1.11 -9.51
N SER A 82 14.69 -1.52 -9.88
CA SER A 82 14.45 -2.19 -11.17
C SER A 82 14.75 -1.30 -12.38
N HIS A 83 14.69 0.03 -12.26
CA HIS A 83 15.01 0.95 -13.35
C HIS A 83 16.49 1.30 -13.49
N SER A 84 17.31 1.05 -12.45
CA SER A 84 18.73 1.41 -12.44
C SER A 84 19.66 0.27 -12.88
N ALA A 85 19.17 -0.97 -12.97
CA ALA A 85 20.01 -2.16 -13.19
C ALA A 85 20.19 -2.56 -14.66
N GLU A 86 19.40 -2.01 -15.59
CA GLU A 86 19.48 -2.38 -17.01
C GLU A 86 19.48 -1.14 -17.91
N GLY A 87 20.61 -0.93 -18.57
CA GLY A 87 20.73 0.03 -19.66
C GLY A 87 19.73 -0.32 -20.76
N ALA A 88 18.84 0.63 -21.05
CA ALA A 88 18.06 0.73 -22.28
C ALA A 88 17.57 -0.59 -22.91
N LEU A 89 16.41 -1.10 -22.47
CA LEU A 89 15.51 -1.79 -23.39
C LEU A 89 14.09 -1.22 -23.30
N LYS A 90 13.73 -0.54 -24.38
CA LYS A 90 12.41 0.01 -24.70
C LYS A 90 11.41 -1.14 -24.84
N SER A 91 10.37 -1.16 -23.99
CA SER A 91 8.95 -1.48 -24.31
C SER A 91 8.07 -1.85 -23.09
N SER A 92 8.62 -1.88 -21.87
CA SER A 92 7.86 -2.20 -20.64
C SER A 92 7.64 -1.01 -19.68
N GLY A 93 7.98 0.21 -20.10
CA GLY A 93 7.87 1.40 -19.24
C GLY A 93 6.43 1.73 -18.87
N ASP A 94 5.50 1.57 -19.83
CA ASP A 94 4.12 2.04 -19.71
C ASP A 94 3.28 1.23 -18.69
N VAL A 95 3.50 -0.09 -18.60
CA VAL A 95 2.78 -0.98 -17.67
C VAL A 95 3.26 -0.80 -16.22
N VAL A 96 4.58 -0.61 -16.03
CA VAL A 96 5.16 -0.37 -14.71
C VAL A 96 4.81 1.05 -14.22
N ASP A 97 4.83 2.03 -15.12
CA ASP A 97 4.38 3.38 -14.83
C ASP A 97 2.89 3.41 -14.46
N HIS A 98 2.03 2.73 -15.23
CA HIS A 98 0.60 2.63 -14.92
C HIS A 98 0.35 1.95 -13.56
N SER A 99 1.09 0.88 -13.24
CA SER A 99 1.00 0.20 -11.95
C SER A 99 1.39 1.12 -10.78
N LEU A 100 2.47 1.89 -10.94
CA LEU A 100 2.92 2.85 -9.93
C LEU A 100 1.92 4.01 -9.76
N MET A 101 1.38 4.54 -10.85
CA MET A 101 0.34 5.57 -10.80
C MET A 101 -0.91 5.09 -10.07
N GLU A 102 -1.36 3.86 -10.35
CA GLU A 102 -2.49 3.25 -9.64
C GLU A 102 -2.19 3.10 -8.14
N ILE A 103 -0.97 2.69 -7.77
CA ILE A 103 -0.56 2.64 -6.36
C ILE A 103 -0.60 4.03 -5.72
N CYS A 104 -0.14 5.08 -6.40
CA CYS A 104 -0.21 6.45 -5.89
C CYS A 104 -1.65 6.92 -5.69
N LYS A 105 -2.55 6.65 -6.64
CA LYS A 105 -4.00 6.95 -6.51
C LYS A 105 -4.64 6.22 -5.34
N HIS A 106 -4.33 4.92 -5.19
CA HIS A 106 -4.85 4.13 -4.09
C HIS A 106 -4.29 4.60 -2.74
N MET A 107 -3.03 5.05 -2.69
CA MET A 107 -2.41 5.60 -1.49
C MET A 107 -3.14 6.87 -1.03
N ILE A 108 -3.39 7.81 -1.95
CA ILE A 108 -4.17 9.03 -1.66
C ILE A 108 -5.57 8.65 -1.17
N SER A 109 -6.25 7.76 -1.89
CA SER A 109 -7.60 7.31 -1.54
C SER A 109 -7.66 6.61 -0.18
N ALA A 110 -6.63 5.85 0.19
CA ALA A 110 -6.55 5.19 1.49
C ALA A 110 -6.45 6.21 2.62
N PHE A 111 -5.63 7.25 2.49
CA PHE A 111 -5.51 8.32 3.50
C PHE A 111 -6.75 9.19 3.58
N ASP A 112 -7.40 9.49 2.45
CA ASP A 112 -8.71 10.13 2.46
C ASP A 112 -9.74 9.26 3.18
N GLY A 113 -9.69 7.94 2.98
CA GLY A 113 -10.49 6.96 3.70
C GLY A 113 -10.23 6.99 5.20
N LEU A 114 -8.97 7.05 5.63
CA LEU A 114 -8.60 7.13 7.04
C LEU A 114 -9.21 8.35 7.71
N LYS A 115 -9.11 9.52 7.06
CA LYS A 115 -9.69 10.77 7.54
C LYS A 115 -11.23 10.75 7.56
N LYS A 116 -11.87 10.07 6.61
CA LYS A 116 -13.33 9.88 6.61
C LYS A 116 -13.80 8.91 7.70
N VAL A 117 -12.99 7.92 8.05
CA VAL A 117 -13.33 6.94 9.09
C VAL A 117 -13.18 7.54 10.48
N ASP A 118 -12.17 8.40 10.65
CA ASP A 118 -11.88 9.15 11.88
C ASP A 118 -11.55 10.61 11.54
N GLU A 119 -12.54 11.49 11.65
CA GLU A 119 -12.40 12.92 11.33
C GLU A 119 -11.44 13.66 12.26
N LYS A 120 -11.20 13.12 13.46
CA LYS A 120 -10.29 13.69 14.45
C LYS A 120 -8.85 13.22 14.26
N MET A 121 -8.62 12.30 13.31
CA MET A 121 -7.32 11.75 13.02
C MET A 121 -6.44 12.79 12.33
N ASP A 122 -5.32 13.11 12.95
CA ASP A 122 -4.25 13.87 12.30
C ASP A 122 -3.38 12.94 11.45
N ILE A 123 -2.98 13.44 10.28
CA ILE A 123 -2.02 12.75 9.43
C ILE A 123 -0.63 12.99 10.01
N LEU A 124 0.07 11.91 10.37
CA LEU A 124 1.43 11.93 10.89
C LEU A 124 2.41 12.52 9.86
N PRO A 125 3.55 13.09 10.28
CA PRO A 125 4.55 13.65 9.36
C PRO A 125 4.95 12.68 8.24
N VAL A 126 5.21 11.41 8.57
CA VAL A 126 5.54 10.35 7.60
C VAL A 126 4.40 10.08 6.60
N GLY A 127 3.15 10.22 7.03
CA GLY A 127 1.98 10.12 6.16
C GLY A 127 1.87 11.29 5.19
N LYS A 128 2.18 12.52 5.67
CA LYS A 128 2.23 13.72 4.82
C LYS A 128 3.32 13.62 3.76
N GLU A 129 4.50 13.12 4.12
CA GLU A 129 5.59 12.85 3.17
C GLU A 129 5.17 11.84 2.11
N ALA A 130 4.57 10.71 2.52
CA ALA A 130 4.08 9.70 1.58
C ALA A 130 3.03 10.27 0.62
N LEU A 131 2.09 11.09 1.12
CA LEU A 131 1.10 11.76 0.28
C LEU A 131 1.72 12.77 -0.69
N PHE A 132 2.66 13.59 -0.21
CA PHE A 132 3.39 14.54 -1.05
C PHE A 132 4.12 13.84 -2.19
N VAL A 133 4.77 12.70 -1.91
CA VAL A 133 5.46 11.92 -2.95
C VAL A 133 4.46 11.32 -3.93
N ALA A 134 3.36 10.73 -3.45
CA ALA A 134 2.33 10.15 -4.30
C ALA A 134 1.69 11.18 -5.25
N THR A 135 1.36 12.38 -4.75
CA THR A 135 0.82 13.46 -5.58
C THR A 135 1.86 13.97 -6.58
N THR A 136 3.11 14.14 -6.15
CA THR A 136 4.20 14.58 -7.03
C THR A 136 4.42 13.60 -8.19
N ILE A 137 4.43 12.29 -7.93
CA ILE A 137 4.56 11.25 -8.97
C ILE A 137 3.40 11.36 -9.97
N LEU A 138 2.16 11.53 -9.49
CA LEU A 138 1.00 11.69 -10.36
C LEU A 138 1.05 12.98 -11.19
N SER A 139 1.54 14.08 -10.62
CA SER A 139 1.67 15.36 -11.33
C SER A 139 2.75 15.35 -12.41
N ILE A 140 3.87 14.64 -12.20
CA ILE A 140 4.95 14.53 -13.21
C ILE A 140 4.52 13.68 -14.41
N LYS A 141 3.59 12.74 -14.21
CA LYS A 141 3.14 11.77 -15.22
C LYS A 141 1.77 12.10 -15.85
N SER A 142 1.14 13.20 -15.44
CA SER A 142 -0.12 13.72 -16.02
C SER A 142 0.15 14.70 -17.15
#